data_AF-A0A944Y5U6-F1
#
_entry.id   AF-A0A944Y5U6-F1
#
_cell.length_a   1.000
_cell.length_b   1.000
_cell.length_c   1.000
_cell.angle_alpha   90.00
_cell.angle_beta   90.00
_cell.angle_gamma   90.00
#
_symmetry.space_group_name_H-M   'P 1'
#
loop_
_entity.id
_entity.type
_entity.pdbx_description
1 polymer ?
#
loop_
_entity_poly.entity_id
_entity_poly.type
_entity_poly.pdbx_seq_one_letter_code
_entity_poly.pdbx_strand_id
1 'polypeptide(L)'
;MRRIIIVLFLALFSQSLFSQNLVSLDPSKSLEIRAGDVILLPLYCYTCEILESETGSPFSHSGVVLEDESGDLVVAEALGDTHWVPLAEFLGRTEKEKMAGLYRPKEFPFLWARDPEGFSKFKINLRRIFRTKYLGLG
;
A
#
# COMPACT_ATOMS: atom_id res chain seq x y z
N MET A 1 -24.35 45.33 12.43
CA MET A 1 -23.35 45.17 11.35
C MET A 1 -22.09 44.40 11.76
N ARG A 2 -21.44 44.65 12.92
CA ARG A 2 -20.29 43.84 13.41
C ARG A 2 -20.57 42.33 13.62
N ARG A 3 -21.82 41.98 13.95
CA ARG A 3 -22.42 40.62 14.02
C ARG A 3 -22.08 39.69 12.84
N ILE A 4 -22.32 40.22 11.64
CA ILE A 4 -22.45 39.45 10.41
C ILE A 4 -21.09 39.18 9.77
N ILE A 5 -20.12 40.08 9.98
CA ILE A 5 -18.76 39.97 9.45
C ILE A 5 -17.99 38.82 10.11
N ILE A 6 -18.23 38.55 11.40
CA ILE A 6 -17.56 37.47 12.15
C ILE A 6 -18.03 36.08 11.66
N VAL A 7 -19.32 35.94 11.35
CA VAL A 7 -19.88 34.66 10.86
C VAL A 7 -19.40 34.36 9.43
N LEU A 8 -19.28 35.38 8.58
CA LEU A 8 -18.69 35.23 7.24
C LEU A 8 -17.19 34.89 7.28
N PHE A 9 -16.43 35.45 8.22
CA PHE A 9 -15.02 35.11 8.40
C PHE A 9 -14.81 33.67 8.90
N LEU A 10 -15.67 33.18 9.81
CA LEU A 10 -15.62 31.80 10.31
C LEU A 10 -16.03 30.77 9.23
N ALA A 11 -17.00 31.10 8.37
CA ALA A 11 -17.41 30.24 7.26
C ALA A 11 -16.37 30.18 6.13
N LEU A 12 -15.58 31.24 5.92
CA LEU A 12 -14.48 31.25 4.95
C LEU A 12 -13.23 30.53 5.48
N PHE A 13 -13.02 30.49 6.81
CA PHE A 13 -11.89 29.78 7.40
C PHE A 13 -12.10 28.26 7.42
N SER A 14 -13.34 27.77 7.51
CA SER A 14 -13.63 26.32 7.47
C SER A 14 -13.45 25.70 6.08
N GLN A 15 -13.51 26.48 5.00
CA GLN A 15 -13.24 25.97 3.64
C GLN A 15 -11.75 25.90 3.28
N SER A 16 -10.88 26.55 4.06
CA SER A 16 -9.43 26.58 3.79
C SER A 16 -8.68 25.35 4.32
N LEU A 17 -9.26 24.62 5.29
CA LEU A 17 -8.60 23.47 5.93
C LEU A 17 -8.85 22.12 5.24
N PHE A 18 -9.76 22.06 4.26
CA PHE A 18 -10.10 20.79 3.58
C PHE A 18 -9.36 20.58 2.25
N SER A 19 -8.45 21.48 1.87
CA SER A 19 -7.89 21.48 0.52
C SER A 19 -6.37 21.51 0.51
N GLN A 20 -5.71 20.53 1.13
CA GLN A 20 -4.33 20.19 0.78
C GLN A 20 -4.10 18.68 0.83
N ASN A 21 -3.69 18.14 -0.33
CA ASN A 21 -3.18 16.78 -0.61
C ASN A 21 -4.14 15.75 -1.23
N LEU A 22 -5.08 16.14 -2.09
CA LEU A 22 -5.47 15.25 -3.19
C LEU A 22 -4.44 15.43 -4.31
N VAL A 23 -3.34 14.70 -4.23
CA VAL A 23 -2.44 14.49 -5.35
C VAL A 23 -3.24 13.76 -6.41
N SER A 24 -3.57 14.43 -7.52
CA SER A 24 -4.13 13.75 -8.68
C SER A 24 -3.07 12.78 -9.18
N LEU A 25 -3.36 11.48 -9.14
CA LEU A 25 -2.54 10.47 -9.79
C LEU A 25 -2.56 10.80 -11.29
N ASP A 26 -1.42 11.25 -11.82
CA ASP A 26 -1.21 11.43 -13.25
C ASP A 26 -1.46 10.08 -13.94
N PRO A 27 -2.54 9.93 -14.74
CA PRO A 27 -2.89 8.67 -15.36
C PRO A 27 -1.85 8.21 -16.40
N SER A 28 -0.91 9.08 -16.82
CA SER A 28 0.21 8.71 -17.69
C SER A 28 1.36 8.03 -16.94
N LYS A 29 1.42 8.17 -15.61
CA LYS A 29 2.26 7.37 -14.72
C LYS A 29 1.43 6.24 -14.16
N SER A 30 1.25 5.17 -14.93
CA SER A 30 0.91 3.88 -14.34
C SER A 30 1.97 3.59 -13.27
N LEU A 31 1.55 3.56 -12.00
CA LEU A 31 2.46 3.29 -10.90
C LEU A 31 2.90 1.83 -11.01
N GLU A 32 4.07 1.61 -11.59
CA GLU A 32 4.63 0.28 -11.78
C GLU A 32 4.90 -0.35 -10.42
N ILE A 33 4.27 -1.49 -10.15
CA ILE A 33 4.47 -2.30 -8.96
C ILE A 33 5.80 -3.05 -9.09
N ARG A 34 6.60 -3.05 -8.02
CA ARG A 34 7.95 -3.63 -8.01
C ARG A 34 8.21 -4.38 -6.71
N ALA A 35 9.17 -5.31 -6.73
CA ALA A 35 9.59 -6.02 -5.52
C ALA A 35 10.03 -5.06 -4.41
N GLY A 36 9.58 -5.36 -3.19
CA GLY A 36 9.76 -4.57 -1.98
C GLY A 36 8.71 -3.48 -1.76
N ASP A 37 7.78 -3.25 -2.71
CA ASP A 37 6.59 -2.47 -2.43
C ASP A 37 5.70 -3.19 -1.41
N VAL A 38 4.93 -2.41 -0.65
CA VAL A 38 3.88 -2.91 0.22
C VAL A 38 2.54 -2.56 -0.39
N ILE A 39 1.68 -3.56 -0.58
CA ILE A 39 0.31 -3.36 -1.04
C ILE A 39 -0.61 -3.46 0.17
N LEU A 40 -1.51 -2.49 0.30
CA LEU A 40 -2.54 -2.43 1.33
C LEU A 40 -3.89 -2.75 0.68
N LEU A 41 -4.63 -3.70 1.25
CA LEU A 41 -5.92 -4.12 0.71
C LEU A 41 -7.05 -3.88 1.71
N PRO A 42 -8.18 -3.33 1.25
CA PRO A 42 -9.47 -3.59 1.87
C PRO A 42 -9.95 -4.98 1.47
N LEU A 43 -10.04 -5.90 2.42
CA LEU A 43 -10.60 -7.23 2.17
C LEU A 43 -12.09 -7.25 2.51
N TYR A 44 -12.84 -8.01 1.72
CA TYR A 44 -14.23 -8.29 2.01
C TYR A 44 -14.36 -9.40 3.07
N CYS A 45 -14.29 -9.05 4.36
CA CYS A 45 -14.53 -9.98 5.46
C CYS A 45 -15.11 -9.30 6.71
N TYR A 46 -15.94 -10.00 7.50
CA TYR A 46 -16.59 -9.41 8.69
C TYR A 46 -15.58 -8.87 9.71
N THR A 47 -14.52 -9.64 10.00
CA THR A 47 -13.47 -9.20 10.92
C THR A 47 -12.64 -8.03 10.35
N CYS A 48 -12.61 -7.87 9.03
CA CYS A 48 -11.87 -6.82 8.34
C CYS A 48 -12.49 -5.45 8.61
N GLU A 49 -13.83 -5.36 8.59
CA GLU A 49 -14.55 -4.12 8.93
C GLU A 49 -14.26 -3.65 10.36
N ILE A 50 -14.09 -4.59 11.30
CA ILE A 50 -13.72 -4.27 12.69
C ILE A 50 -12.31 -3.68 12.71
N LEU A 51 -11.34 -4.27 12.01
CA LEU A 51 -9.98 -3.73 11.93
C LEU A 51 -9.96 -2.32 11.32
N GLU A 52 -10.71 -2.11 10.24
CA GLU A 52 -10.83 -0.79 9.60
C GLU A 52 -11.40 0.26 10.56
N SER A 53 -12.46 -0.11 11.31
CA SER A 53 -13.08 0.76 12.32
C SER A 53 -12.14 1.09 13.49
N GLU A 54 -11.46 0.10 14.05
CA GLU A 54 -10.57 0.29 15.22
C GLU A 54 -9.30 1.07 14.86
N THR A 55 -8.77 0.89 13.65
CA THR A 55 -7.54 1.55 13.21
C THR A 55 -7.78 2.91 12.55
N GLY A 56 -9.03 3.23 12.18
CA GLY A 56 -9.34 4.40 11.36
C GLY A 56 -8.71 4.34 9.97
N SER A 57 -8.36 3.14 9.49
CA SER A 57 -7.72 2.88 8.20
C SER A 57 -8.73 2.19 7.27
N PRO A 58 -8.74 2.51 5.96
CA PRO A 58 -9.56 1.80 4.98
C PRO A 58 -8.93 0.47 4.52
N PHE A 59 -7.84 0.03 5.14
CA PHE A 59 -7.13 -1.19 4.76
C PHE A 59 -7.12 -2.16 5.92
N SER A 60 -7.56 -3.39 5.66
CA SER A 60 -7.65 -4.47 6.63
C SER A 60 -6.56 -5.53 6.46
N HIS A 61 -5.81 -5.48 5.36
CA HIS A 61 -4.78 -6.46 5.03
C HIS A 61 -3.60 -5.83 4.30
N SER A 62 -2.47 -6.53 4.29
CA SER A 62 -1.28 -6.07 3.58
C SER A 62 -0.40 -7.23 3.13
N GLY A 63 0.44 -6.95 2.13
CA GLY A 63 1.43 -7.88 1.66
C GLY A 63 2.64 -7.17 1.05
N VAL A 64 3.77 -7.87 1.01
CA VAL A 64 5.03 -7.38 0.43
C VAL A 64 5.21 -8.00 -0.94
N VAL A 65 5.43 -7.16 -1.96
CA VAL A 65 5.70 -7.64 -3.32
C VAL A 65 7.09 -8.26 -3.36
N LEU A 66 7.19 -9.45 -3.94
CA LEU A 66 8.43 -10.17 -4.20
C LEU A 66 8.50 -10.52 -5.69
N GLU A 67 9.67 -10.91 -6.15
CA GLU A 67 9.86 -11.63 -7.41
C GLU A 67 10.07 -13.11 -7.11
N ASP A 68 9.41 -14.00 -7.84
CA ASP A 68 9.62 -15.44 -7.73
C ASP A 68 10.90 -15.90 -8.48
N GLU A 69 11.10 -17.21 -8.68
CA GLU A 69 12.28 -17.72 -9.40
C GLU A 69 12.24 -17.45 -10.91
N SER A 70 11.05 -17.32 -11.49
CA SER A 70 10.81 -17.00 -12.90
C SER A 70 10.92 -15.49 -13.17
N GLY A 71 10.89 -14.68 -12.12
CA GLY A 71 10.87 -13.22 -12.19
C GLY A 71 9.45 -12.63 -12.17
N ASP A 72 8.43 -13.45 -11.94
CA ASP A 72 7.05 -13.02 -11.83
C ASP A 72 6.79 -12.36 -10.48
N LEU A 73 5.90 -11.36 -10.46
CA LEU A 73 5.52 -10.67 -9.24
C LEU A 73 4.53 -11.50 -8.43
N VAL A 74 4.92 -11.77 -7.19
CA VAL A 74 4.08 -12.42 -6.18
C VAL A 74 3.98 -11.52 -4.96
N VAL A 75 2.96 -11.71 -4.14
CA VAL A 75 2.78 -11.00 -2.88
C VAL A 75 2.92 -11.98 -1.74
N ALA A 76 3.89 -11.74 -0.87
CA ALA A 76 4.02 -12.43 0.41
C ALA A 76 3.04 -11.80 1.42
N GLU A 77 2.21 -12.63 2.03
CA GLU A 77 1.18 -12.21 2.97
C GLU A 77 1.05 -13.19 4.14
N ALA A 78 0.37 -12.75 5.20
CA ALA A 78 -0.03 -13.61 6.32
C ALA A 78 -1.56 -13.62 6.40
N LEU A 79 -2.19 -14.65 5.85
CA LEU A 79 -3.63 -14.81 5.81
C LEU A 79 -3.98 -16.27 6.13
N GLY A 80 -4.20 -16.57 7.42
CA GLY A 80 -4.27 -17.93 7.94
C GLY A 80 -2.86 -18.47 8.22
N ASP A 81 -2.11 -18.76 7.16
CA ASP A 81 -0.67 -19.03 7.20
C ASP A 81 0.10 -17.98 6.38
N THR A 82 1.42 -18.01 6.49
CA THR A 82 2.30 -17.12 5.75
C THR A 82 2.71 -17.78 4.45
N HIS A 83 2.23 -17.24 3.33
CA HIS A 83 2.45 -17.79 1.99
C HIS A 83 2.64 -16.65 0.98
N TRP A 84 2.81 -16.99 -0.29
CA TRP A 84 2.71 -16.01 -1.37
C TRP A 84 1.64 -16.41 -2.37
N VAL A 85 1.09 -15.42 -3.06
CA VAL A 85 0.17 -15.62 -4.18
C VAL A 85 0.57 -14.72 -5.35
N PRO A 86 0.14 -15.03 -6.60
CA PRO A 86 0.33 -14.14 -7.73
C PRO A 86 -0.22 -12.74 -7.45
N LEU A 87 0.47 -11.69 -7.90
CA LEU A 87 0.05 -10.31 -7.69
C LEU A 87 -1.39 -10.04 -8.16
N ALA A 88 -1.77 -10.58 -9.31
CA ALA A 88 -3.13 -10.44 -9.84
C ALA A 88 -4.18 -11.08 -8.93
N GLU A 89 -3.86 -12.23 -8.33
CA GLU A 89 -4.74 -12.90 -7.38
C GLU A 89 -4.90 -12.07 -6.10
N PHE A 90 -3.80 -11.56 -5.54
CA PHE A 90 -3.83 -10.69 -4.37
C PHE A 90 -4.71 -9.47 -4.59
N LEU A 91 -4.48 -8.74 -5.69
CA LEU A 91 -5.27 -7.55 -6.05
C LEU A 91 -6.74 -7.88 -6.34
N GLY A 92 -7.03 -9.09 -6.85
CA GLY A 92 -8.39 -9.57 -7.09
C GLY A 92 -9.23 -9.73 -5.82
N ARG A 93 -8.62 -9.72 -4.63
CA ARG A 93 -9.29 -9.78 -3.32
C ARG A 93 -9.74 -8.42 -2.80
N THR A 94 -9.38 -7.33 -3.49
CA THR A 94 -9.84 -5.98 -3.16
C THR A 94 -11.37 -5.94 -3.15
N GLU A 95 -11.94 -5.44 -2.07
CA GLU A 95 -13.38 -5.21 -1.99
C GLU A 95 -13.87 -4.36 -3.17
N LYS A 96 -15.03 -4.72 -3.71
CA LYS A 96 -15.64 -4.01 -4.84
C LYS A 96 -15.80 -2.53 -4.51
N GLU A 97 -15.49 -1.67 -5.46
CA GLU A 97 -15.57 -0.19 -5.34
C GLU A 97 -14.56 0.45 -4.36
N LYS A 98 -13.74 -0.32 -3.66
CA LYS A 98 -12.60 0.19 -2.89
C LYS A 98 -11.30 0.12 -3.72
N MET A 99 -10.26 0.82 -3.25
CA MET A 99 -8.96 0.88 -3.91
C MET A 99 -7.88 0.27 -3.03
N ALA A 100 -6.95 -0.46 -3.66
CA ALA A 100 -5.71 -0.88 -3.02
C ALA A 100 -4.77 0.31 -2.82
N GLY A 101 -4.06 0.33 -1.70
CA GLY A 101 -2.95 1.26 -1.46
C GLY A 101 -1.62 0.66 -1.93
N LEU A 102 -0.73 1.48 -2.48
CA LEU A 102 0.67 1.11 -2.73
C LEU A 102 1.58 2.00 -1.91
N TYR A 103 2.43 1.39 -1.10
CA TYR A 103 3.48 2.06 -0.35
C TYR A 103 4.85 1.61 -0.86
N ARG A 104 5.68 2.58 -1.22
CA ARG A 104 7.08 2.37 -1.60
C ARG A 104 7.99 3.12 -0.63
N PRO A 105 8.99 2.45 -0.03
CA PRO A 105 10.00 3.13 0.78
C PRO A 105 10.68 4.25 -0.01
N LYS A 106 10.82 5.43 0.60
CA LYS A 106 11.34 6.65 -0.06
C LYS A 106 12.80 6.51 -0.47
N GLU A 107 13.51 5.59 0.16
CA GLU A 107 14.91 5.27 -0.07
C GLU A 107 15.10 4.47 -1.37
N PHE A 108 14.07 3.75 -1.85
CA PHE A 108 14.21 2.83 -2.99
C PHE A 108 14.62 3.52 -4.29
N PRO A 109 14.02 4.65 -4.72
CA PRO A 109 14.48 5.37 -5.90
C PRO A 109 15.96 5.76 -5.83
N PHE A 110 16.41 6.16 -4.65
CA PHE A 110 17.81 6.53 -4.42
C PHE A 110 18.74 5.32 -4.45
N LEU A 111 18.39 4.24 -3.75
CA LEU A 111 19.18 3.01 -3.72
C LEU A 111 19.26 2.37 -5.11
N TRP A 112 18.16 2.38 -5.87
CA TRP A 112 18.13 1.92 -7.25
C TRP A 112 19.09 2.70 -8.15
N ALA A 113 19.08 4.03 -8.06
CA ALA A 113 19.91 4.88 -8.90
C ALA A 113 21.39 4.82 -8.52
N ARG A 114 21.70 4.64 -7.23
CA ARG A 114 23.07 4.67 -6.70
C ARG A 114 23.78 3.31 -6.78
N ASP A 115 23.06 2.22 -6.49
CA ASP A 115 23.63 0.87 -6.43
C ASP A 115 22.63 -0.18 -6.99
N PRO A 116 22.52 -0.27 -8.32
CA PRO A 116 21.61 -1.21 -8.97
C PRO A 116 21.90 -2.68 -8.62
N GLU A 117 23.18 -3.03 -8.46
CA GLU A 117 23.59 -4.40 -8.13
C GLU A 117 23.22 -4.76 -6.68
N GLY A 118 23.50 -3.85 -5.74
CA GLY A 118 23.08 -3.99 -4.34
C GLY A 118 21.57 -4.08 -4.21
N PHE A 119 20.83 -3.28 -4.98
CA PHE A 119 19.37 -3.38 -5.01
C PHE A 119 18.87 -4.72 -5.58
N SER A 120 19.50 -5.23 -6.64
CA SER A 120 19.19 -6.57 -7.17
C SER A 120 19.44 -7.67 -6.12
N LYS A 121 20.58 -7.61 -5.41
CA LYS A 121 20.88 -8.51 -4.28
C LYS A 121 19.86 -8.37 -3.15
N PHE A 122 19.39 -7.16 -2.87
CA PHE A 122 18.32 -6.91 -1.90
C PHE A 122 17.02 -7.62 -2.28
N LYS A 123 16.56 -7.51 -3.55
CA LYS A 123 15.36 -8.22 -4.03
C LYS A 123 15.48 -9.74 -3.85
N ILE A 124 16.62 -10.31 -4.22
CA ILE A 124 16.90 -11.75 -4.04
C ILE A 124 16.88 -12.12 -2.55
N ASN A 125 17.47 -11.27 -1.71
CA ASN A 125 17.50 -11.49 -0.27
C ASN A 125 16.13 -11.39 0.38
N LEU A 126 15.26 -10.49 -0.06
CA LEU A 126 13.86 -10.40 0.39
C LEU A 126 13.14 -11.74 0.21
N ARG A 127 13.19 -12.30 -1.02
CA ARG A 127 12.63 -13.63 -1.31
C ARG A 127 13.23 -14.71 -0.43
N ARG A 128 14.57 -14.73 -0.30
CA ARG A 128 15.28 -15.73 0.51
C ARG A 128 14.86 -15.65 1.99
N ILE A 129 14.81 -14.45 2.55
CA ILE A 129 14.40 -14.21 3.93
C ILE A 129 12.96 -14.70 4.13
N PHE A 130 12.04 -14.33 3.24
CA PHE A 130 10.66 -14.80 3.28
C PHE A 130 10.58 -16.34 3.32
N ARG A 131 11.21 -17.02 2.35
CA ARG A 131 11.23 -18.48 2.25
C ARG A 131 11.81 -19.18 3.48
N THR A 132 12.91 -18.64 4.01
CA THR A 132 13.67 -19.32 5.08
C THR A 132 13.11 -19.06 6.47
N LYS A 133 12.44 -17.94 6.68
CA LYS A 133 12.04 -17.49 8.02
C LYS A 133 10.53 -17.39 8.23
N TYR A 134 9.76 -17.18 7.16
CA TYR A 134 8.37 -16.78 7.27
C TYR A 134 7.42 -17.75 6.59
N LEU A 135 7.81 -18.36 5.47
CA LEU A 135 6.96 -19.29 4.73
C LEU A 135 6.47 -20.43 5.63
N GLY A 136 5.15 -20.61 5.69
CA GLY A 136 4.46 -21.63 6.48
C GLY A 136 4.28 -21.29 7.96
N LEU A 137 4.61 -20.08 8.43
CA LEU A 137 4.24 -19.63 9.77
C LEU A 137 2.75 -19.34 9.85
N GLY A 138 2.03 -19.96 10.79
CA GLY A 138 0.58 -19.79 11.01
C GLY A 138 0.07 -20.78 12.05
#